data_AF-M1EI37-F1
#
_entry.id   AF-M1EI37-F1
#
_cell.length_a   1.000
_cell.length_b   1.000
_cell.length_c   1.000
_cell.angle_alpha   90.00
_cell.angle_beta   90.00
_cell.angle_gamma   90.00
#
_symmetry.space_group_name_H-M   'P 1'
#
loop_
_entity.id
_entity.type
_entity.pdbx_description
1 polymer ?
#
loop_
_entity_poly.entity_id
_entity_poly.type
_entity_poly.pdbx_seq_one_letter_code
_entity_poly.pdbx_strand_id
1 'polypeptide(L)' 'LIAIATGGRIVPRFSELTSEKLGFAGLVKEISFGTTKDKMLVIEQCKNSRAVTIFIRGGNKMIIEEAKRSLHD' A
#
# COMPACT_ATOMS: atom_id res chain seq x y z
N LEU A 1 3.98 6.53 1.79
CA LEU A 1 4.10 5.64 0.60
C LEU A 1 3.01 5.89 -0.43
N ILE A 2 1.73 5.91 -0.06
CA ILE A 2 0.61 6.06 -1.01
C ILE A 2 0.78 7.29 -1.92
N ALA A 3 1.06 8.47 -1.37
CA ALA A 3 1.29 9.70 -2.17
C ALA A 3 2.41 9.54 -3.22
N ILE A 4 3.49 8.81 -2.90
CA ILE A 4 4.61 8.55 -3.82
C ILE A 4 4.23 7.53 -4.89
N ALA A 5 3.48 6.48 -4.51
CA ALA A 5 3.02 5.44 -5.42
C ALA A 5 1.99 6.00 -6.42
N THR A 6 0.97 6.70 -5.92
CA THR A 6 -0.13 7.24 -6.73
C THR A 6 0.21 8.58 -7.40
N GLY A 7 1.27 9.25 -6.95
CA GLY A 7 1.66 10.59 -7.42
C GLY A 7 0.80 11.73 -6.84
N GLY A 8 -0.10 11.43 -5.91
CA GLY A 8 -0.93 12.42 -5.23
C GLY A 8 -0.13 13.25 -4.22
N ARG A 9 -0.64 14.44 -3.90
CA ARG A 9 -0.07 15.29 -2.85
C ARG A 9 -0.91 15.21 -1.58
N ILE A 10 -0.24 15.24 -0.43
CA ILE A 10 -0.93 15.30 0.86
C ILE A 10 -1.51 16.71 1.00
N VAL A 11 -2.83 16.80 1.12
CA VAL A 11 -3.56 18.07 1.23
C VAL A 11 -3.90 18.31 2.71
N PRO A 12 -3.40 19.39 3.34
CA PRO A 12 -3.62 19.63 4.77
C PRO A 12 -4.98 20.25 5.08
N ARG A 13 -5.57 20.98 4.12
CA ARG A 13 -6.83 21.71 4.27
C ARG A 13 -7.77 21.40 3.11
N PHE A 14 -9.05 21.20 3.43
CA PHE A 14 -10.06 20.85 2.43
C PHE A 14 -10.26 21.95 1.37
N SER A 15 -10.09 23.22 1.75
CA SER A 15 -10.15 24.38 0.84
C SER A 15 -9.07 24.37 -0.25
N GLU A 16 -8.00 23.59 -0.08
CA GLU A 16 -6.90 23.49 -1.03
C GLU A 16 -7.01 22.26 -1.93
N LEU A 17 -8.13 21.52 -1.88
CA LEU A 17 -8.32 20.32 -2.67
C LEU A 17 -8.51 20.67 -4.15
N THR A 18 -7.64 20.16 -5.01
CA THR A 18 -7.73 20.29 -6.47
C THR A 18 -7.53 18.93 -7.12
N SER A 19 -8.05 18.76 -8.33
CA SER A 19 -7.91 17.51 -9.12
C SER A 19 -6.44 17.13 -9.35
N GLU A 20 -5.57 18.12 -9.51
CA GLU A 20 -4.12 17.93 -9.68
C GLU A 20 -3.42 17.32 -8.45
N LYS A 21 -4.00 17.47 -7.25
CA LYS A 21 -3.45 16.89 -6.02
C LYS A 21 -3.91 15.46 -5.80
N LEU A 22 -4.89 14.97 -6.55
CA LEU A 22 -5.38 13.60 -6.47
C LEU A 22 -4.35 12.63 -7.07
N GLY A 23 -4.19 11.49 -6.40
CA GLY A 23 -3.36 10.40 -6.89
C GLY A 23 -4.09 9.52 -7.91
N PHE A 24 -3.34 8.85 -8.77
CA PHE A 24 -3.86 7.86 -9.71
C PHE A 24 -3.61 6.43 -9.22
N ALA A 25 -4.64 5.59 -9.26
CA ALA A 25 -4.58 4.16 -9.04
C ALA A 25 -5.52 3.45 -10.03
N GLY A 26 -5.04 2.43 -10.73
CA GLY A 26 -5.85 1.67 -11.69
C GLY A 26 -6.81 0.70 -11.01
N LEU A 27 -6.44 0.15 -9.84
CA LEU A 27 -7.31 -0.76 -9.08
C LEU A 27 -7.21 -0.48 -7.59
N VAL A 28 -8.37 -0.33 -6.95
CA VAL A 28 -8.49 -0.23 -5.49
C VAL A 28 -9.49 -1.29 -5.06
N LYS A 29 -9.05 -2.23 -4.23
CA LYS A 29 -9.88 -3.34 -3.76
C LYS A 29 -9.65 -3.59 -2.28
N GLU A 30 -10.72 -3.97 -1.59
CA GLU A 30 -10.65 -4.47 -0.22
C GLU A 30 -10.47 -5.99 -0.28
N ILE A 31 -9.47 -6.51 0.42
CA ILE A 31 -9.26 -7.95 0.57
C ILE A 31 -9.43 -8.29 2.05
N SER A 32 -10.31 -9.25 2.32
CA SER A 32 -10.45 -9.85 3.64
C SER A 32 -9.44 -10.99 3.78
N PHE A 33 -8.71 -11.03 4.89
CA PHE A 33 -7.66 -12.01 5.11
C PHE A 33 -8.03 -13.02 6.20
N GLY A 34 -8.10 -14.30 5.83
CA GLY A 34 -8.29 -15.40 6.78
C GLY A 34 -9.71 -15.49 7.35
N THR A 35 -9.82 -16.05 8.56
CA THR A 35 -11.07 -16.14 9.34
C THR A 35 -11.21 -15.02 10.37
N THR A 36 -10.15 -14.23 10.60
CA THR A 36 -10.24 -12.99 11.38
C THR A 36 -10.91 -11.90 10.54
N LYS A 37 -11.60 -10.95 11.20
CA LYS A 37 -12.32 -9.86 10.53
C LYS A 37 -11.37 -8.78 9.96
N ASP A 38 -10.13 -9.13 9.68
CA ASP A 38 -9.11 -8.19 9.21
C ASP A 38 -9.29 -7.96 7.72
N LYS A 39 -9.54 -6.70 7.38
CA LYS A 39 -9.65 -6.23 6.01
C LYS A 39 -8.50 -5.30 5.71
N MET A 40 -7.91 -5.43 4.53
CA MET A 40 -6.85 -4.54 4.07
C MET A 40 -7.19 -4.04 2.67
N LEU A 41 -6.98 -2.73 2.50
CA LEU A 41 -7.16 -2.04 1.23
C LEU A 41 -5.89 -2.21 0.39
N VAL A 42 -6.03 -2.78 -0.80
CA VAL A 42 -4.95 -2.96 -1.75
C VAL A 42 -5.14 -1.98 -2.90
N ILE A 43 -4.10 -1.19 -3.17
CA ILE A 43 -4.05 -0.19 -4.22
C ILE A 43 -2.99 -0.63 -5.23
N GLU A 44 -3.42 -0.97 -6.44
CA GLU A 44 -2.57 -1.51 -7.51
C GLU A 44 -2.60 -0.60 -8.74
N GLN A 45 -1.65 -0.82 -9.66
CA GLN A 45 -1.54 -0.07 -10.92
C GLN A 45 -1.44 1.45 -10.68
N CYS A 46 -0.62 1.83 -9.70
CA CYS A 46 -0.33 3.23 -9.44
C CYS A 46 0.61 3.80 -10.51
N LYS A 47 0.58 5.11 -10.72
CA LYS A 47 1.38 5.78 -11.77
C LYS A 47 2.90 5.57 -11.62
N ASN A 48 3.39 5.40 -10.39
CA ASN A 48 4.80 5.23 -10.11
C ASN A 48 5.16 3.75 -9.89
N SER A 49 5.82 3.13 -10.87
CA SER A 49 6.29 1.73 -10.79
C SER A 49 7.50 1.52 -9.87
N ARG A 50 8.09 2.59 -9.31
CA ARG A 50 9.25 2.50 -8.39
C ARG A 50 8.87 2.18 -6.94
N ALA A 51 7.59 2.28 -6.59
CA ALA A 51 7.11 1.95 -5.25
C ALA A 51 6.40 0.60 -5.28
N VAL A 52 7.11 -0.45 -4.86
CA VAL A 52 6.58 -1.83 -4.76
C VAL A 52 6.47 -2.20 -3.29
N THR A 53 5.39 -2.88 -2.92
CA THR A 53 5.19 -3.41 -1.56
C THR A 53 4.97 -4.91 -1.66
N ILE A 54 5.81 -5.68 -0.96
CA ILE A 54 5.65 -7.14 -0.84
C ILE A 54 4.97 -7.41 0.49
N PHE A 55 3.84 -8.10 0.45
CA PHE A 55 3.11 -8.52 1.64
C PHE A 55 3.40 -9.98 1.96
N ILE A 56 4.03 -10.23 3.12
CA ILE A 56 4.46 -11.56 3.56
C ILE A 56 3.56 -12.00 4.72
N ARG A 57 3.19 -13.28 4.72
CA ARG A 57 2.49 -13.94 5.84
C ARG A 57 3.29 -15.13 6.32
N GLY A 58 3.34 -15.33 7.62
CA GLY A 58 3.99 -16.47 8.26
C GLY A 58 3.22 -16.93 9.49
N GLY A 59 3.29 -18.23 9.80
CA GLY A 59 2.63 -18.80 10.98
C GLY A 59 3.29 -18.46 12.32
N ASN A 60 4.51 -17.91 12.29
CA ASN A 60 5.27 -17.50 13.47
C ASN A 60 6.01 -16.18 13.17
N LYS A 61 6.07 -15.29 14.17
CA LYS A 61 6.78 -14.00 14.08
C LYS A 61 8.25 -14.17 13.73
N MET A 62 8.93 -15.20 14.26
CA MET A 62 10.34 -15.46 13.91
C MET A 62 10.55 -15.69 12.41
N ILE A 63 9.63 -16.41 11.74
CA ILE A 63 9.73 -16.69 10.31
C ILE A 63 9.48 -15.42 9.49
N ILE A 64 8.56 -14.56 9.93
CA ILE A 64 8.27 -13.28 9.25
C ILE A 64 9.48 -12.36 9.30
N GLU A 65 10.14 -12.24 10.46
CA GLU A 65 11.34 -11.41 10.58
C GLU A 65 12.51 -11.95 9.75
N GLU A 66 12.70 -13.28 9.72
CA GLU A 66 13.72 -13.90 8.86
C GLU A 66 13.41 -13.70 7.37
N ALA A 67 12.17 -13.92 6.94
CA ALA A 67 11.76 -13.69 5.55
C ALA A 67 11.92 -12.22 5.13
N LYS A 68 11.63 -11.28 6.03
CA LYS A 68 11.87 -9.85 5.78
C LYS A 68 13.36 -9.58 5.59
N ARG A 69 14.21 -10.19 6.42
CA ARG A 69 15.67 -10.07 6.30
C ARG A 69 16.17 -10.66 4.98
N SER A 70 15.76 -11.87 4.61
CA SER A 70 16.18 -12.52 3.36
C SER A 70 15.70 -11.83 2.08
N LEU A 71 14.66 -10.98 2.14
CA LEU A 71 14.25 -10.15 1.01
C LEU A 71 15.00 -8.81 0.93
N HIS A 72 15.62 -8.40 2.04
CA HIS A 72 16.47 -7.21 2.08
C HIS A 72 17.92 -7.53 1.68
N ASP A 73 18.40 -8.72 2.02
CA ASP A 73 19.69 -9.29 1.60
C ASP A 73 19.65 -9.69 0.11
#